data_AF-A0A4Q0Y6I4-F1
#
_entry.id   AF-A0A4Q0Y6I4-F1
#
_cell.length_a   1.000
_cell.length_b   1.000
_cell.length_c   1.000
_cell.angle_alpha   90.00
_cell.angle_beta   90.00
_cell.angle_gamma   90.00
#
_symmetry.space_group_name_H-M   'P 1'
#
loop_
_entity.id
_entity.type
_entity.pdbx_description
1 polymer ?
#
loop_
_entity_poly.entity_id
_entity_poly.type
_entity_poly.pdbx_seq_one_letter_code
_entity_poly.pdbx_strand_id
1 'polypeptide(L)'
;MIFEVVVPIDGCEEEKEFKLTKMDDFFSVITGLQSEVSLKLMSFGALKTIAFELPEDFKKRLEIEKIEDLSIFYIFVLQPQVSDSSMNIFSPIIVNNKSKKMGQIHLDLEELGLESLNDILPKF
;
A
#
# COMPACT_ATOMS: atom_id res chain seq x y z
N MET A 1 12.88 6.06 -6.55
CA MET A 1 13.19 6.83 -5.32
C MET A 1 13.30 5.84 -4.18
N ILE A 2 14.15 6.08 -3.19
CA ILE A 2 14.29 5.23 -1.99
C ILE A 2 13.36 5.79 -0.90
N PHE A 3 12.69 4.90 -0.18
CA PHE A 3 11.81 5.22 0.93
C PHE A 3 12.17 4.40 2.16
N GLU A 4 12.19 5.05 3.32
CA GLU A 4 12.34 4.41 4.64
C GLU A 4 11.02 3.75 5.06
N VAL A 5 11.09 2.49 5.49
CA VAL A 5 9.96 1.73 6.02
C VAL A 5 9.79 2.05 7.50
N VAL A 6 8.78 2.85 7.82
CA VAL A 6 8.47 3.25 9.21
C VAL A 6 7.27 2.51 9.79
N VAL A 7 6.50 1.87 8.91
CA VAL A 7 5.50 0.85 9.26
C VAL A 7 5.81 -0.37 8.39
N PRO A 8 5.98 -1.57 8.98
CA PRO A 8 6.35 -2.77 8.24
C PRO A 8 5.42 -3.09 7.07
N ILE A 9 5.95 -3.82 6.09
CA ILE A 9 5.19 -4.41 5.00
C ILE A 9 5.13 -5.92 5.26
N ASP A 10 3.92 -6.49 5.24
CA ASP A 10 3.66 -7.90 5.52
C ASP A 10 4.51 -8.80 4.61
N GLY A 11 5.22 -9.75 5.22
CA GLY A 11 6.14 -10.66 4.54
C GLY A 11 7.48 -10.04 4.15
N CYS A 12 7.74 -8.78 4.51
CA CYS A 12 8.98 -8.05 4.29
C CYS A 12 9.46 -7.32 5.56
N GLU A 13 9.24 -7.90 6.74
CA GLU A 13 9.43 -7.23 8.04
C GLU A 13 10.88 -6.83 8.32
N GLU A 14 11.84 -7.50 7.68
CA GLU A 14 13.27 -7.20 7.80
C GLU A 14 13.71 -6.00 6.94
N GLU A 15 12.92 -5.63 5.93
CA GLU A 15 13.25 -4.55 5.00
C GLU A 15 13.03 -3.18 5.64
N LYS A 16 14.13 -2.42 5.76
CA LYS A 16 14.09 -1.05 6.28
C LYS A 16 13.94 0.00 5.18
N GLU A 17 14.25 -0.34 3.95
CA GLU A 17 14.24 0.59 2.83
C GLU A 17 13.82 -0.11 1.54
N PHE A 18 12.93 0.53 0.79
CA PHE A 18 12.56 0.09 -0.55
C PHE A 18 12.90 1.14 -1.60
N LYS A 19 13.35 0.68 -2.75
CA LYS A 19 13.42 1.49 -3.97
C LYS A 19 12.12 1.36 -4.77
N LEU A 20 11.33 2.43 -4.80
CA LEU A 20 10.17 2.57 -5.67
C LEU A 20 10.60 3.00 -7.10
N THR A 21 10.17 2.23 -8.09
CA THR A 21 10.41 2.48 -9.52
C THR A 21 9.07 2.50 -10.26
N LYS A 22 8.74 3.62 -10.91
CA LYS A 22 7.56 3.73 -11.77
C LYS A 22 7.83 2.98 -13.08
N MET A 23 6.91 2.10 -13.47
CA MET A 23 7.00 1.32 -14.72
C MET A 23 6.18 2.00 -15.81
N ASP A 24 4.92 2.32 -15.50
CA ASP A 24 4.00 3.07 -16.34
C ASP A 24 3.03 3.89 -15.45
N ASP A 25 1.96 4.43 -16.02
CA ASP A 25 1.03 5.30 -15.30
C ASP A 25 0.23 4.61 -14.19
N PHE A 26 0.08 3.30 -14.27
CA PHE A 26 -0.65 2.52 -13.28
C PHE A 26 0.27 1.64 -12.44
N PHE A 27 1.36 1.13 -13.02
CA PHE A 27 2.21 0.14 -12.39
C PHE A 27 3.52 0.73 -11.87
N SER A 28 3.88 0.30 -10.67
CA SER A 28 5.16 0.58 -10.03
C SER A 28 5.72 -0.69 -9.39
N VAL A 29 6.99 -0.68 -9.03
CA VAL A 29 7.65 -1.79 -8.34
C VAL A 29 8.42 -1.22 -7.17
N ILE A 30 8.29 -1.84 -6.00
CA ILE A 30 9.22 -1.62 -4.88
C ILE A 30 10.19 -2.79 -4.80
N THR A 31 11.48 -2.48 -4.65
CA THR A 31 12.53 -3.49 -4.48
C THR A 31 13.28 -3.23 -3.19
N GLY A 32 13.33 -4.23 -2.31
CA GLY A 32 14.06 -4.19 -1.06
C GLY A 32 15.55 -4.06 -1.33
N LEU A 33 16.23 -3.22 -0.55
CA LEU A 33 17.67 -3.02 -0.73
C LEU A 33 18.50 -4.13 -0.10
N GLN A 34 17.91 -4.95 0.78
CA GLN A 34 18.62 -5.94 1.58
C GLN A 34 18.38 -7.38 1.11
N SER A 35 17.14 -7.75 0.78
CA SER A 35 16.75 -9.13 0.44
C SER A 35 16.44 -9.39 -1.03
N GLU A 36 16.61 -8.39 -1.92
CA GLU A 36 16.18 -8.43 -3.32
C GLU A 36 14.67 -8.70 -3.53
N VAL A 37 13.86 -8.68 -2.48
CA VAL A 37 12.40 -8.84 -2.56
C VAL A 37 11.81 -7.73 -3.44
N SER A 38 10.90 -8.10 -4.33
CA SER A 38 10.29 -7.18 -5.29
C SER A 38 8.78 -7.37 -5.32
N LEU A 39 8.05 -6.28 -5.04
CA LEU A 39 6.59 -6.27 -5.03
C LEU A 39 6.08 -5.36 -6.15
N LYS A 40 5.13 -5.89 -6.92
CA LYS A 40 4.42 -5.12 -7.96
C LYS A 40 3.28 -4.35 -7.31
N LEU A 41 3.23 -3.07 -7.66
CA LEU A 41 2.28 -2.12 -7.13
C LEU A 41 1.42 -1.56 -8.26
N MET A 42 0.16 -1.30 -7.96
CA MET A 42 -0.75 -0.59 -8.85
C MET A 42 -1.26 0.67 -8.14
N SER A 43 -1.35 1.79 -8.85
CA SER A 43 -1.95 3.03 -8.37
C SER A 43 -2.96 3.51 -9.40
N PHE A 44 -4.15 3.89 -8.93
CA PHE A 44 -5.19 4.45 -9.78
C PHE A 44 -5.93 5.55 -9.04
N GLY A 45 -6.11 6.68 -9.72
CA GLY A 45 -6.64 7.91 -9.12
C GLY A 45 -8.04 7.76 -8.52
N ALA A 46 -8.82 6.78 -8.98
CA ALA A 46 -10.19 6.53 -8.49
C ALA A 46 -10.27 6.01 -7.05
N LEU A 47 -9.16 5.56 -6.43
CA LEU A 47 -9.17 5.18 -5.00
C LEU A 47 -8.76 6.32 -4.06
N LYS A 48 -8.36 7.48 -4.60
CA LYS A 48 -8.24 8.70 -3.78
C LYS A 48 -9.59 9.17 -3.21
N THR A 49 -10.70 8.66 -3.73
CA THR A 49 -12.05 8.95 -3.25
C THR A 49 -12.56 7.98 -2.18
N ILE A 50 -11.81 6.92 -1.85
CA ILE A 50 -12.15 6.14 -0.65
C ILE A 50 -11.76 6.98 0.57
N ALA A 51 -12.76 7.42 1.31
CA ALA A 51 -12.61 8.22 2.51
C ALA A 51 -12.26 7.32 3.70
N PHE A 52 -11.05 6.79 3.73
CA PHE A 52 -10.52 6.14 4.93
C PHE A 52 -9.69 7.14 5.74
N GLU A 53 -9.86 7.12 7.07
CA GLU A 53 -9.08 7.96 7.97
C GLU A 53 -7.78 7.25 8.35
N LEU A 54 -6.64 7.89 8.10
CA LEU A 54 -5.36 7.36 8.55
C LEU A 54 -5.25 7.52 10.08
N PRO A 55 -4.92 6.45 10.84
CA PRO A 55 -4.66 6.52 12.27
C PRO A 55 -3.59 7.56 12.61
N GLU A 56 -3.72 8.24 13.75
CA GLU A 56 -2.78 9.29 14.17
C GLU A 56 -1.34 8.79 14.28
N ASP A 57 -1.12 7.57 14.78
CA ASP A 57 0.22 6.99 14.88
C ASP A 57 0.84 6.76 13.48
N PHE A 58 0.03 6.31 12.52
CA PHE A 58 0.46 6.12 11.13
C PHE A 58 0.85 7.46 10.49
N LYS A 59 0.02 8.49 10.66
CA LYS A 59 0.31 9.85 10.17
C LYS A 59 1.61 10.42 10.77
N LYS A 60 1.82 10.23 12.07
CA LYS A 60 3.03 10.69 12.76
C LYS A 60 4.28 9.98 12.24
N ARG A 61 4.25 8.65 12.11
CA ARG A 61 5.40 7.87 11.62
C ARG A 61 5.82 8.30 10.22
N LEU A 62 4.85 8.43 9.31
CA LEU A 62 5.09 8.84 7.92
C LEU A 62 5.31 10.36 7.75
N GLU A 63 5.21 11.14 8.82
CA GLU A 63 5.33 12.61 8.82
C GLU A 63 4.35 13.27 7.84
N ILE A 64 3.08 12.86 7.91
CA ILE A 64 2.03 13.33 7.01
C ILE A 64 1.53 14.70 7.47
N GLU A 65 1.86 15.73 6.71
CA GLU A 65 1.35 17.10 6.92
C GLU A 65 0.24 17.46 5.91
N LYS A 66 0.34 16.93 4.69
CA LYS A 66 -0.50 17.28 3.55
C LYS A 66 -0.84 16.02 2.75
N ILE A 67 -2.09 15.90 2.32
CA ILE A 67 -2.54 14.72 1.58
C ILE A 67 -1.98 14.69 0.15
N GLU A 68 -1.63 15.85 -0.41
CA GLU A 68 -1.04 16.01 -1.73
C GLU A 68 0.37 15.42 -1.83
N ASP A 69 1.05 15.29 -0.69
CA ASP A 69 2.37 14.67 -0.61
C ASP A 69 2.28 13.13 -0.62
N LEU A 70 1.08 12.56 -0.51
CA LEU A 70 0.88 11.12 -0.42
C LEU A 70 0.62 10.48 -1.80
N SER A 71 1.23 9.32 -1.99
CA SER A 71 0.85 8.39 -3.05
C SER A 71 0.39 7.08 -2.43
N ILE A 72 -0.71 6.55 -2.96
CA ILE A 72 -1.35 5.31 -2.52
C ILE A 72 -1.12 4.24 -3.58
N PHE A 73 -0.67 3.08 -3.13
CA PHE A 73 -0.38 1.93 -3.98
C PHE A 73 -1.03 0.68 -3.39
N TYR A 74 -1.45 -0.22 -4.27
CA TYR A 74 -2.02 -1.51 -3.91
C TYR A 74 -1.11 -2.61 -4.40
N ILE A 75 -0.90 -3.63 -3.59
CA ILE A 75 -0.08 -4.78 -3.97
C ILE A 75 -0.85 -5.59 -5.02
N PHE A 76 -0.23 -5.78 -6.18
CA PHE A 76 -0.80 -6.47 -7.32
C PHE A 76 -0.08 -7.80 -7.56
N VAL A 77 -0.81 -8.90 -7.50
CA VAL A 77 -0.30 -10.25 -7.73
C VAL A 77 -0.66 -10.68 -9.15
N LEU A 78 0.32 -10.56 -10.05
CA LEU A 78 0.15 -10.98 -11.44
C LEU A 78 0.21 -12.51 -11.55
N GLN A 79 -0.82 -13.09 -12.15
CA GLN A 79 -0.88 -14.50 -12.53
C GLN A 79 -0.63 -14.69 -14.03
N PRO A 80 -0.32 -15.92 -14.51
CA PRO A 80 -0.13 -16.18 -15.93
C PRO A 80 -1.33 -15.78 -16.79
N GLN A 81 -2.55 -15.94 -16.26
CA GLN A 81 -3.77 -15.39 -16.86
C GLN A 81 -4.15 -14.12 -16.11
N VAL A 82 -4.35 -13.03 -16.86
CA VAL A 82 -4.67 -11.72 -16.29
C VAL A 82 -5.98 -11.77 -15.50
N SER A 83 -6.95 -12.58 -15.92
CA SER A 83 -8.23 -12.79 -15.22
C SER A 83 -8.08 -13.30 -13.79
N ASP A 84 -6.98 -13.99 -13.50
CA ASP A 84 -6.73 -14.62 -12.21
C ASP A 84 -5.84 -13.74 -11.33
N SER A 85 -5.37 -12.60 -11.87
CA SER A 85 -4.56 -11.66 -11.10
C SER A 85 -5.42 -10.97 -10.06
N SER A 86 -4.82 -10.72 -8.90
CA SER A 86 -5.52 -10.14 -7.77
C SER A 86 -4.81 -8.90 -7.25
N MET A 87 -5.55 -8.09 -6.52
CA MET A 87 -5.05 -6.86 -5.92
C MET A 87 -5.51 -6.78 -4.47
N ASN A 88 -4.59 -6.53 -3.56
CA ASN A 88 -4.92 -6.35 -2.16
C ASN A 88 -5.36 -4.89 -1.93
N ILE A 89 -6.67 -4.66 -1.90
CA ILE A 89 -7.28 -3.34 -1.62
C ILE A 89 -7.36 -3.02 -0.12
N PHE A 90 -7.27 -4.03 0.74
CA PHE A 90 -7.41 -3.88 2.19
C PHE A 90 -6.11 -3.50 2.87
N SER A 91 -4.97 -3.65 2.20
CA SER A 91 -3.67 -3.34 2.79
C SER A 91 -2.79 -2.48 1.87
N PRO A 92 -3.21 -1.25 1.52
CA PRO A 92 -2.42 -0.39 0.66
C PRO A 92 -1.09 0.02 1.27
N ILE A 93 -0.14 0.29 0.39
CA ILE A 93 1.13 0.92 0.71
C ILE A 93 0.98 2.43 0.49
N ILE A 94 1.22 3.19 1.54
CA ILE A 94 1.24 4.64 1.52
C ILE A 94 2.69 5.10 1.51
N VAL A 95 3.02 6.02 0.61
CA VAL A 95 4.32 6.69 0.61
C VAL A 95 4.12 8.19 0.73
N ASN A 96 4.96 8.83 1.54
CA ASN A 96 5.04 10.28 1.64
C ASN A 96 6.20 10.77 0.77
N ASN A 97 5.87 11.44 -0.32
CA ASN A 97 6.84 11.93 -1.29
C ASN A 97 7.74 13.03 -0.74
N LYS A 98 7.33 13.73 0.34
CA LYS A 98 8.11 14.78 1.00
C LYS A 98 9.10 14.20 2.00
N SER A 99 8.63 13.42 2.98
CA SER A 99 9.49 12.83 4.03
C SER A 99 10.28 11.60 3.55
N LYS A 100 9.93 11.03 2.39
CA LYS A 100 10.50 9.78 1.87
C LYS A 100 10.29 8.60 2.81
N LYS A 101 9.18 8.60 3.53
CA LYS A 101 8.74 7.50 4.39
C LYS A 101 7.63 6.70 3.74
N MET A 102 7.56 5.42 4.04
CA MET A 102 6.51 4.53 3.57
C MET A 102 6.02 3.58 4.66
N GLY A 103 4.83 3.05 4.44
CA GLY A 103 4.22 2.07 5.32
C GLY A 103 3.02 1.38 4.70
N GLN A 104 2.74 0.16 5.16
CA GLN A 104 1.49 -0.53 4.87
C GLN A 104 0.44 -0.17 5.93
N ILE A 105 -0.78 0.14 5.50
CA ILE A 105 -1.93 0.32 6.40
C ILE A 105 -2.95 -0.78 6.13
N HIS A 106 -3.54 -1.34 7.17
CA HIS A 106 -4.65 -2.27 7.08
C HIS A 106 -5.96 -1.51 7.28
N LEU A 107 -6.82 -1.53 6.27
CA LEU A 107 -8.13 -0.89 6.27
C LEU A 107 -9.18 -1.88 6.75
N ASP A 108 -10.12 -1.41 7.56
CA ASP A 108 -11.28 -2.21 7.96
C ASP A 108 -12.35 -2.20 6.86
N LEU A 109 -13.14 -3.27 6.79
CA LEU A 109 -14.30 -3.38 5.91
C LEU A 109 -15.32 -2.29 6.19
N GLU A 110 -15.50 -1.91 7.45
CA GLU A 110 -16.40 -0.81 7.84
C GLU A 110 -15.93 0.53 7.27
N GLU A 111 -14.62 0.82 7.31
CA GLU A 111 -14.03 2.05 6.75
C GLU A 111 -14.17 2.13 5.22
N LEU A 112 -14.30 0.97 4.58
CA LEU A 112 -14.48 0.85 3.14
C LEU A 112 -15.96 0.85 2.71
N GLY A 113 -16.91 0.89 3.65
CA GLY A 113 -18.35 0.74 3.36
C GLY A 113 -18.69 -0.65 2.80
N LEU A 114 -17.90 -1.66 3.18
CA LEU A 114 -18.00 -3.04 2.73
C LEU A 114 -18.43 -3.97 3.88
N GLU A 115 -19.09 -3.42 4.91
CA GLU A 115 -19.52 -4.17 6.10
C GLU A 115 -20.38 -5.40 5.76
N SER A 116 -21.14 -5.35 4.65
CA SER A 116 -21.94 -6.49 4.18
C SER A 116 -21.11 -7.73 3.79
N LEU A 117 -19.80 -7.57 3.56
CA LEU A 117 -18.91 -8.68 3.26
C LEU A 117 -18.57 -9.50 4.52
N ASN A 118 -18.68 -8.92 5.72
CA ASN A 118 -18.47 -9.65 6.99
C ASN A 118 -19.42 -10.84 7.16
N ASP A 119 -20.60 -10.77 6.55
CA ASP A 119 -21.60 -11.85 6.60
C ASP A 119 -21.24 -13.05 5.71
N ILE A 120 -20.33 -12.86 4.76
CA ILE A 120 -19.95 -13.84 3.74
C ILE A 120 -18.54 -14.41 4.01
N LEU A 121 -17.70 -13.66 4.72
CA LEU A 121 -16.36 -14.12 5.09
C LEU A 121 -16.43 -15.25 6.13
N PRO A 122 -15.62 -16.32 5.96
CA PRO A 122 -15.54 -17.38 6.97
C PRO A 122 -15.04 -16.78 8.29
N LYS A 123 -15.79 -17.03 9.37
CA LYS A 123 -15.40 -16.65 10.73
C LYS A 123 -14.30 -17.60 11.18
N PHE A 124 -13.07 -17.09 11.30
CA PHE A 124 -11.92 -17.82 11.86
C PHE A 124 -11.87 -17.67 13.38
#